data_AF-A0A5J4PKM0-F1
#
_entry.id   AF-A0A5J4PKM0-F1
#
_cell.length_a   1.000
_cell.length_b   1.000
_cell.length_c   1.000
_cell.angle_alpha   90.00
_cell.angle_beta   90.00
_cell.angle_gamma   90.00
#
_symmetry.space_group_name_H-M   'P 1'
#
loop_
_entity.id
_entity.type
_entity.pdbx_description
1 polymer ?
#
loop_
_entity_poly.entity_id
_entity_poly.type
_entity_poly.pdbx_seq_one_letter_code
_entity_poly.pdbx_strand_id
1 'polypeptide(L)'
;MRLVKGENESTLMNQQNIILCTNIEADFTQTLIQCSPDKLFVLSDEHTARLCMSRLKEWTCLKDRITEIVIGAGDLHKNTETLIHVWQVLSDKKATRHSLLINLGGGMVTDLGGFAA
;
A
#
# COMPACT_ATOMS: atom_id res chain seq x y z
N MET A 1 -7.73 10.28 11.83
CA MET A 1 -6.51 10.34 12.67
C MET A 1 -6.66 11.30 13.81
N ARG A 2 -6.16 10.86 14.96
CA ARG A 2 -5.95 11.68 16.16
C ARG A 2 -4.48 12.06 16.17
N LEU A 3 -4.16 13.33 16.41
CA LEU A 3 -2.82 13.76 16.80
C LEU A 3 -2.94 14.43 18.17
N VAL A 4 -2.17 13.92 19.13
CA VAL A 4 -1.87 14.60 20.39
C VAL A 4 -0.37 14.84 20.36
N LYS A 5 0.05 16.10 20.52
CA LYS A 5 1.45 16.45 20.80
C LYS A 5 1.61 16.61 22.31
N GLY A 6 2.63 15.95 22.85
CA GLY A 6 3.08 16.08 24.23
C GLY A 6 4.40 15.33 24.46
N GLU A 7 5.49 16.08 24.27
CA GLU A 7 6.79 16.01 24.97
C GLU A 7 7.80 14.87 24.74
N ASN A 8 9.07 15.28 24.90
CA ASN A 8 10.34 14.59 24.64
C ASN A 8 10.58 13.39 25.58
N GLU A 9 10.95 12.24 25.02
CA GLU A 9 12.22 11.53 25.30
C GLU A 9 12.29 10.21 24.50
N SER A 10 13.51 9.77 24.23
CA SER A 10 13.91 8.68 23.34
C SER A 10 13.11 7.38 23.48
N THR A 11 12.14 7.18 22.60
CA THR A 11 11.68 5.89 22.08
C THR A 11 11.19 6.19 20.66
N LEU A 12 11.79 5.58 19.63
CA LEU A 12 11.29 5.65 18.25
C LEU A 12 9.93 4.95 18.20
N MET A 13 8.88 5.63 18.65
CA MET A 13 7.50 5.20 18.44
C MET A 13 7.24 5.29 16.93
N ASN A 14 7.01 4.14 16.32
CA ASN A 14 6.57 4.00 14.95
C ASN A 14 5.13 4.56 14.85
N GLN A 15 4.99 5.88 14.67
CA GLN A 15 3.69 6.55 14.63
C GLN A 15 2.96 6.18 13.34
N GLN A 16 1.82 5.50 13.47
CA GLN A 16 0.92 5.23 12.34
C GLN A 16 0.05 6.47 12.08
N ASN A 17 0.18 7.05 10.88
CA ASN A 17 -0.63 8.19 10.45
C ASN A 17 -1.92 7.70 9.77
N ILE A 18 -3.09 8.16 10.22
CA ILE A 18 -4.42 7.83 9.64
C ILE A 18 -5.02 9.05 8.90
N ILE A 19 -4.49 9.39 7.74
CA ILE A 19 -4.92 10.59 6.99
C ILE A 19 -6.37 10.42 6.50
N LEU A 20 -7.25 11.38 6.81
CA LEU A 20 -8.59 11.47 6.23
C LEU A 20 -8.52 12.51 5.10
N CYS A 21 -8.43 12.04 3.86
CA CYS A 21 -8.12 12.89 2.71
C CYS A 21 -9.33 13.72 2.25
N THR A 22 -9.08 14.97 1.86
CA THR A 22 -9.99 15.77 1.03
C THR A 22 -9.52 15.84 -0.42
N ASN A 23 -8.21 15.73 -0.64
CA ASN A 23 -7.60 15.53 -1.96
C ASN A 23 -6.60 14.37 -1.87
N ILE A 24 -7.07 13.19 -2.27
CA ILE A 24 -6.31 11.95 -2.12
C ILE A 24 -4.96 11.98 -2.87
N GLU A 25 -4.87 12.60 -4.05
CA GLU A 25 -3.63 12.63 -4.83
C GLU A 25 -2.56 13.49 -4.13
N ALA A 26 -2.95 14.67 -3.63
CA ALA A 26 -2.03 15.57 -2.93
C ALA A 26 -1.53 14.96 -1.61
N ASP A 27 -2.45 14.43 -0.79
CA ASP A 27 -2.13 13.82 0.50
C ASP A 27 -1.24 12.58 0.32
N PHE A 28 -1.55 11.75 -0.68
CA PHE A 28 -0.77 10.58 -1.02
C PHE A 28 0.63 10.94 -1.54
N THR A 29 0.73 11.96 -2.41
CA THR A 29 2.02 12.45 -2.92
C THR A 29 2.92 12.93 -1.78
N GLN A 30 2.36 13.67 -0.83
CA GLN A 30 3.11 14.13 0.35
C GLN A 30 3.61 12.95 1.20
N THR A 31 2.80 11.92 1.36
CA THR A 31 3.16 10.70 2.09
C THR A 31 4.30 9.95 1.40
N LEU A 32 4.25 9.80 0.07
CA LEU A 32 5.31 9.18 -0.70
C LEU A 32 6.65 9.92 -0.58
N ILE A 33 6.63 11.25 -0.54
CA ILE A 33 7.84 12.07 -0.34
C ILE A 33 8.46 11.78 1.04
N GLN A 34 7.63 11.65 2.08
CA GLN A 34 8.11 11.37 3.45
C GLN A 34 8.68 9.95 3.58
N CYS A 35 8.05 8.96 2.95
CA CYS A 35 8.53 7.58 2.98
C CYS A 35 9.74 7.34 2.07
N SER A 36 9.84 8.08 0.96
CA SER A 36 10.88 7.97 -0.07
C SER A 36 11.25 6.53 -0.47
N PRO A 37 10.27 5.70 -0.88
CA PRO A 37 10.52 4.28 -1.15
C PRO A 37 11.32 4.05 -2.44
N ASP A 38 12.12 2.98 -2.47
CA ASP A 38 12.93 2.59 -3.64
C ASP A 38 12.10 1.94 -4.75
N LYS A 39 11.05 1.20 -4.37
CA LYS A 39 10.08 0.54 -5.25
C LYS A 39 8.68 0.68 -4.70
N LEU A 40 7.71 0.75 -5.62
CA LEU A 40 6.30 0.88 -5.31
C LEU A 40 5.55 -0.36 -5.81
N PHE A 41 4.82 -0.99 -4.91
CA PHE A 41 3.92 -2.09 -5.20
C PHE A 41 2.50 -1.69 -4.83
N VAL A 42 1.52 -2.06 -5.65
CA VAL A 42 0.10 -1.84 -5.34
C VAL A 42 -0.60 -3.20 -5.32
N LEU A 43 -1.06 -3.61 -4.14
CA LEU A 43 -1.88 -4.80 -3.96
C LEU A 43 -3.36 -4.40 -4.02
N SER A 44 -4.13 -5.07 -4.87
CA SER A 44 -5.57 -4.87 -4.99
C SER A 44 -6.27 -6.16 -5.41
N ASP A 45 -7.57 -6.27 -5.12
CA ASP A 45 -8.39 -7.30 -5.76
C ASP A 45 -8.77 -6.92 -7.19
N GLU A 46 -9.23 -7.89 -7.98
CA GLU A 46 -9.61 -7.70 -9.38
C GLU A 46 -10.68 -6.62 -9.61
N HIS A 47 -11.64 -6.46 -8.67
CA HIS A 47 -12.68 -5.44 -8.78
C HIS A 47 -12.10 -4.05 -8.57
N THR A 48 -11.26 -3.90 -7.55
CA THR A 48 -10.59 -2.66 -7.18
C THR A 48 -9.57 -2.26 -8.23
N ALA A 49 -8.80 -3.21 -8.76
CA ALA A 49 -7.89 -2.98 -9.88
C ALA A 49 -8.65 -2.43 -11.09
N ARG A 50 -9.76 -3.08 -11.47
CA ARG A 50 -10.58 -2.66 -12.62
C ARG A 50 -11.18 -1.26 -12.46
N LEU A 51 -11.61 -0.88 -11.25
CA LEU A 51 -12.37 0.35 -11.01
C LEU A 51 -11.50 1.54 -10.60
N CYS A 52 -10.40 1.30 -9.89
CA CYS A 52 -9.60 2.36 -9.25
C CYS A 52 -8.23 2.57 -9.90
N MET A 53 -7.66 1.54 -10.53
CA MET A 53 -6.26 1.60 -10.97
C MET A 53 -6.01 2.61 -12.08
N SER A 54 -6.96 2.77 -13.00
CA SER A 54 -6.85 3.77 -14.09
C SER A 54 -6.62 5.17 -13.53
N ARG A 55 -7.35 5.55 -12.48
CA ARG A 55 -7.19 6.84 -11.79
C ARG A 55 -5.86 6.96 -11.06
N LEU A 56 -5.39 5.92 -10.37
CA LEU A 56 -4.08 5.95 -9.71
C LEU A 56 -2.92 6.13 -10.71
N LYS A 57 -3.03 5.52 -11.90
CA LYS A 57 -2.03 5.64 -12.96
C LYS A 57 -1.96 7.02 -13.59
N GLU A 58 -3.02 7.82 -13.47
CA GLU A 58 -3.03 9.22 -13.90
C GLU A 58 -2.21 10.12 -12.96
N TRP A 59 -1.95 9.67 -11.72
CA TRP A 59 -1.18 10.46 -10.75
C TRP A 59 0.29 10.50 -11.13
N THR A 60 0.82 11.72 -11.25
CA THR A 60 2.20 11.94 -11.69
C THR A 60 3.22 11.27 -10.75
N CYS A 61 2.90 11.16 -9.46
CA CYS A 61 3.77 10.52 -8.46
C CYS A 61 3.89 8.99 -8.62
N LEU A 62 2.94 8.34 -9.31
CA LEU A 62 2.86 6.89 -9.50
C LEU A 62 3.13 6.44 -10.93
N LYS A 63 2.97 7.33 -11.91
CA LYS A 63 3.11 7.03 -13.33
C LYS A 63 4.41 6.28 -13.64
N ASP A 64 4.28 5.11 -14.28
CA ASP A 64 5.37 4.22 -14.69
C ASP A 64 6.29 3.72 -13.54
N ARG A 65 5.89 3.90 -12.28
CA ARG A 65 6.70 3.51 -11.09
C ARG A 65 6.13 2.32 -10.32
N ILE A 66 4.86 1.99 -10.53
CA ILE A 66 4.17 0.95 -9.75
C ILE A 66 4.32 -0.43 -10.38
N THR A 67 4.51 -1.44 -9.54
CA THR A 67 4.26 -2.84 -9.88
C THR A 67 2.91 -3.23 -9.28
N GLU A 68 1.98 -3.67 -10.11
CA GLU A 68 0.67 -4.13 -9.65
C GLU A 68 0.73 -5.61 -9.23
N ILE A 69 0.06 -5.90 -8.11
CA ILE A 69 -0.22 -7.25 -7.62
C ILE A 69 -1.74 -7.36 -7.52
N VAL A 70 -2.34 -8.20 -8.36
CA VAL A 70 -3.80 -8.33 -8.44
C VAL A 70 -4.20 -9.73 -7.97
N ILE A 71 -5.10 -9.79 -6.98
CA ILE A 71 -5.63 -11.02 -6.40
C ILE A 71 -7.13 -11.19 -6.71
N GLY A 72 -7.66 -12.39 -6.52
CA GLY A 72 -9.11 -12.64 -6.68
C GLY A 72 -9.94 -11.89 -5.63
N ALA A 73 -11.17 -11.52 -5.97
CA ALA A 73 -12.05 -10.79 -5.07
C ALA A 73 -12.84 -11.69 -4.11
N GLY A 74 -13.11 -11.18 -2.90
CA GLY A 74 -13.89 -11.87 -1.87
C GLY A 74 -13.08 -12.80 -0.96
N ASP A 75 -13.71 -13.25 0.12
CA ASP A 75 -13.02 -13.96 1.21
C ASP A 75 -12.48 -15.34 0.84
N LEU A 76 -12.97 -15.95 -0.24
CA LEU A 76 -12.44 -17.23 -0.74
C LEU A 76 -10.96 -17.12 -1.13
N HIS A 77 -10.51 -15.91 -1.51
CA HIS A 77 -9.13 -15.62 -1.85
C HIS A 77 -8.29 -15.14 -0.65
N LYS A 78 -8.87 -15.08 0.55
CA LYS A 78 -8.15 -14.81 1.81
C LYS A 78 -7.53 -16.09 2.35
N ASN A 79 -6.57 -16.62 1.60
CA ASN A 79 -5.91 -17.89 1.92
C ASN A 79 -4.39 -17.81 1.71
N THR A 80 -3.68 -18.85 2.15
CA THR A 80 -2.21 -18.90 2.09
C THR A 80 -1.68 -18.94 0.66
N GLU A 81 -2.42 -19.49 -0.31
CA GLU A 81 -1.99 -19.54 -1.71
C GLU A 81 -1.93 -18.12 -2.31
N THR A 82 -2.94 -17.30 -2.04
CA THR A 82 -2.93 -15.88 -2.43
C THR A 82 -1.77 -15.13 -1.78
N LEU A 83 -1.49 -15.39 -0.50
CA LEU A 83 -0.38 -14.77 0.22
C LEU A 83 0.99 -15.18 -0.37
N ILE A 84 1.17 -16.46 -0.69
CA ILE A 84 2.36 -16.97 -1.37
C ILE A 84 2.54 -16.28 -2.72
N HIS A 85 1.45 -16.10 -3.48
CA HIS A 85 1.50 -15.37 -4.75
C HIS A 85 2.00 -13.93 -4.57
N VAL A 86 1.49 -13.20 -3.57
CA VAL A 86 1.95 -11.83 -3.27
C VAL A 86 3.45 -11.82 -2.96
N TRP A 87 3.93 -12.72 -2.09
CA TRP A 87 5.36 -12.82 -1.77
C TRP A 87 6.22 -13.21 -2.97
N GLN A 88 5.74 -14.09 -3.85
CA GLN A 88 6.44 -14.45 -5.09
C GLN A 88 6.65 -13.21 -5.97
N VAL A 89 5.60 -12.41 -6.19
CA VAL A 89 5.73 -11.18 -6.99
C VAL A 89 6.70 -10.19 -6.35
N LEU A 90 6.62 -9.99 -5.03
CA LEU A 90 7.57 -9.13 -4.30
C LEU A 90 9.01 -9.62 -4.47
N SER A 91 9.24 -10.93 -4.33
CA SER A 91 10.54 -11.57 -4.48
C SER A 91 11.09 -11.44 -5.91
N ASP A 92 10.30 -11.78 -6.92
CA ASP A 92 10.67 -11.74 -8.33
C ASP A 92 11.00 -10.31 -8.80
N LYS A 93 10.32 -9.32 -8.23
CA LYS A 93 10.53 -7.90 -8.51
C LYS A 93 11.54 -7.25 -7.55
N LYS A 94 12.22 -8.07 -6.75
CA LYS A 94 13.32 -7.67 -5.85
C LYS A 94 12.89 -6.57 -4.88
N ALA A 95 11.72 -6.70 -4.27
CA ALA A 95 11.31 -5.86 -3.15
C ALA A 95 12.41 -5.84 -2.07
N THR A 96 12.64 -4.68 -1.47
CA THR A 96 13.60 -4.48 -0.40
C THR A 96 12.89 -4.01 0.85
N ARG A 97 13.61 -3.94 1.97
CA ARG A 97 13.11 -3.30 3.21
C ARG A 97 12.76 -1.81 3.05
N HIS A 98 13.14 -1.18 1.93
CA HIS A 98 12.82 0.21 1.61
C HIS A 98 11.74 0.34 0.53
N SER A 99 11.15 -0.79 0.12
CA SER A 99 10.02 -0.81 -0.80
C SER A 99 8.73 -0.55 -0.05
N LEU A 100 7.74 0.02 -0.74
CA LEU A 100 6.42 0.31 -0.18
C LEU A 100 5.37 -0.57 -0.86
N LEU A 101 4.63 -1.34 -0.05
CA LEU A 101 3.42 -2.03 -0.47
C LEU A 101 2.19 -1.18 -0.13
N ILE A 102 1.45 -0.77 -1.15
CA ILE A 102 0.22 0.00 -1.03
C ILE A 102 -0.96 -0.97 -1.13
N ASN A 103 -1.66 -1.17 -0.02
CA ASN A 103 -2.86 -2.00 0.02
C ASN A 103 -4.07 -1.15 -0.42
N LEU A 104 -4.49 -1.30 -1.68
CA LEU A 104 -5.63 -0.61 -2.26
C LEU A 104 -6.84 -1.53 -2.28
N GLY A 105 -7.73 -1.38 -1.30
CA GLY A 105 -8.95 -2.17 -1.20
C GLY A 105 -9.61 -2.07 0.17
N GLY A 106 -10.56 -2.96 0.42
CA GLY A 106 -11.21 -3.12 1.72
C GLY A 106 -10.46 -4.07 2.67
N GLY A 107 -11.15 -4.52 3.72
CA GLY A 107 -10.58 -5.34 4.80
C GLY A 107 -9.83 -6.59 4.34
N MET A 108 -10.36 -7.31 3.35
CA MET A 108 -9.71 -8.53 2.83
C MET A 108 -8.31 -8.23 2.25
N VAL A 109 -8.22 -7.22 1.37
CA VAL A 109 -6.95 -6.81 0.75
C VAL A 109 -5.98 -6.30 1.81
N THR A 110 -6.45 -5.47 2.74
CA THR A 110 -5.60 -4.88 3.78
C THR A 110 -5.13 -5.90 4.82
N ASP A 111 -5.92 -6.92 5.14
CA ASP A 111 -5.53 -8.00 6.04
C ASP A 111 -4.43 -8.86 5.40
N LEU A 112 -4.63 -9.27 4.14
CA LEU A 112 -3.66 -10.10 3.42
C LEU A 112 -2.37 -9.33 3.14
N GLY A 113 -2.49 -8.08 2.69
CA GLY A 113 -1.36 -7.20 2.46
C GLY A 113 -0.61 -6.81 3.72
N GLY A 114 -1.31 -6.64 4.85
CA GLY A 114 -0.71 -6.38 6.15
C GLY A 114 0.06 -7.57 6.70
N PHE A 115 -0.30 -8.79 6.33
CA PHE A 115 0.46 -10.00 6.65
C PHE A 115 1.63 -10.24 5.67
N ALA A 116 1.50 -9.75 4.43
CA ALA A 116 2.52 -9.89 3.41
C ALA A 116 3.71 -8.92 3.59
N ALA A 117 3.44 -7.71 4.10
CA ALA A 117 4.40 -6.63 4.31
C ALA A 117 5.29 -6.83 5.53
#